data_AF-A0AAN0LVQ2-F1
#
_entry.id   AF-A0AAN0LVQ2-F1
#
_cell.length_a   1.000
_cell.length_b   1.000
_cell.length_c   1.000
_cell.angle_alpha   90.00
_cell.angle_beta   90.00
_cell.angle_gamma   90.00
#
_symmetry.space_group_name_H-M   'P 1'
#
loop_
_entity.id
_entity.type
_entity.pdbx_description
1 polymer ?
#
loop_
_entity_poly.entity_id
_entity_poly.type
_entity_poly.pdbx_seq_one_letter_code
_entity_poly.pdbx_strand_id
1 'polypeptide(L)'
;MFDQALDNIYGDMNYYLQKGDIANTLEVNQSTTKPTKNVKFLMQEEETDSDGEISKEAITVDAFQVEITWTYKDATAVKTADFQKSSTITIVKDTDGLYSIVEVTDGQPTDTNNQA
;
A
#
# COMPACT_ATOMS: atom_id res chain seq x y z
N MET A 1 -15.71 0.30 0.58
CA MET A 1 -14.67 1.34 0.35
C MET A 1 -13.63 0.87 -0.64
N PHE A 2 -13.13 -0.37 -0.56
CA PHE A 2 -12.21 -0.93 -1.57
C PHE A 2 -12.78 -0.94 -3.00
N ASP A 3 -14.03 -1.39 -3.18
CA ASP A 3 -14.66 -1.46 -4.51
C ASP A 3 -14.78 -0.07 -5.17
N GLN A 4 -15.12 0.95 -4.38
CA GLN A 4 -15.25 2.33 -4.88
C GLN A 4 -13.89 2.94 -5.25
N ALA A 5 -12.82 2.58 -4.54
CA ALA A 5 -11.47 3.01 -4.89
C ALA A 5 -10.98 2.33 -6.18
N LEU A 6 -11.27 1.03 -6.34
CA LEU A 6 -10.98 0.29 -7.57
C LEU A 6 -11.73 0.90 -8.77
N ASP A 7 -13.03 1.13 -8.63
CA ASP A 7 -13.87 1.69 -9.69
C ASP A 7 -13.38 3.06 -10.16
N ASN A 8 -12.94 3.91 -9.23
CA ASN A 8 -12.36 5.22 -9.56
C ASN A 8 -11.04 5.08 -10.33
N ILE A 9 -10.14 4.19 -9.91
CA ILE A 9 -8.88 3.94 -10.62
C ILE A 9 -9.14 3.46 -12.04
N TYR A 10 -10.05 2.50 -12.22
CA TYR A 10 -10.39 1.99 -13.56
C TYR A 10 -11.11 3.05 -14.42
N GLY A 11 -11.97 3.87 -13.81
CA GLY A 11 -12.63 4.99 -14.47
C GLY A 11 -11.64 6.03 -14.99
N ASP A 12 -10.70 6.44 -14.14
CA ASP A 12 -9.66 7.42 -14.49
C ASP A 12 -8.72 6.88 -15.56
N MET A 13 -8.29 5.61 -15.45
CA MET A 13 -7.48 4.95 -16.48
C MET A 13 -8.19 4.91 -17.83
N ASN A 14 -9.46 4.52 -17.86
CA ASN A 14 -10.25 4.48 -19.09
C ASN A 14 -10.43 5.88 -19.70
N TYR A 15 -10.62 6.90 -18.86
CA TYR A 15 -10.69 8.29 -19.29
C TYR A 15 -9.40 8.75 -19.97
N TYR A 16 -8.23 8.52 -19.35
CA TYR A 16 -6.94 8.90 -19.92
C TYR A 16 -6.58 8.11 -21.19
N LEU A 17 -6.93 6.83 -21.25
CA LEU A 17 -6.77 5.98 -22.44
C LEU A 17 -7.59 6.52 -23.62
N GLN A 18 -8.85 6.91 -23.39
CA GLN A 18 -9.74 7.42 -24.44
C GLN A 18 -9.36 8.82 -24.95
N LYS A 19 -8.77 9.65 -24.10
CA LYS A 19 -8.39 11.04 -24.44
C LYS A 19 -6.98 11.17 -25.02
N GLY A 20 -6.19 10.10 -25.03
CA GLY A 20 -4.79 10.15 -25.48
C GLY A 20 -3.87 10.89 -24.52
N ASP A 21 -4.33 11.13 -23.29
CA ASP A 21 -3.65 11.92 -22.26
C ASP A 21 -2.75 11.07 -21.34
N ILE A 22 -2.44 9.83 -21.73
CA ILE A 22 -1.49 8.98 -21.00
C ILE A 22 -0.14 9.69 -20.82
N ALA A 23 0.29 10.47 -21.81
CA ALA A 23 1.53 11.26 -21.75
C ALA A 23 1.50 12.36 -20.66
N ASN A 24 0.32 12.68 -20.11
CA ASN A 24 0.11 13.65 -19.03
C ASN A 24 -0.12 12.97 -17.67
N THR A 25 0.11 11.65 -17.57
CA THR A 25 0.00 10.90 -16.32
C THR A 25 1.37 10.72 -15.65
N LEU A 26 1.35 10.46 -14.34
CA LEU A 26 2.55 10.11 -13.59
C LEU A 26 2.97 8.69 -13.94
N GLU A 27 4.07 8.55 -14.66
CA GLU A 27 4.64 7.25 -14.97
C GLU A 27 5.87 6.98 -14.09
N VAL A 28 5.87 5.84 -13.40
CA VAL A 28 7.04 5.36 -12.67
C VAL A 28 8.07 4.83 -13.66
N ASN A 29 9.29 5.37 -13.62
CA ASN A 29 10.41 4.93 -14.46
C ASN A 29 11.08 3.69 -13.88
N GLN A 30 11.39 3.73 -12.59
CA GLN A 30 12.08 2.67 -11.87
C GLN A 30 11.67 2.67 -10.41
N SER A 31 11.56 1.49 -9.82
CA SER A 31 11.43 1.28 -8.39
C SER A 31 12.57 0.41 -7.84
N THR A 32 12.88 0.61 -6.57
CA THR A 32 13.82 -0.20 -5.79
C THR A 32 13.18 -0.57 -4.46
N THR A 33 13.55 -1.73 -3.92
CA THR A 33 13.07 -2.20 -2.63
C THR A 33 14.23 -2.46 -1.68
N LYS A 34 14.00 -2.18 -0.40
CA LYS A 34 14.96 -2.46 0.67
C LYS A 34 14.20 -3.04 1.86
N PRO A 35 14.50 -4.28 2.28
CA PRO A 35 13.99 -4.81 3.53
C PRO A 35 14.49 -3.94 4.68
N THR A 36 13.59 -3.46 5.53
CA THR A 36 13.97 -2.60 6.66
C THR A 36 14.09 -3.39 7.95
N LYS A 37 13.08 -4.21 8.30
CA LYS A 37 13.08 -5.03 9.53
C LYS A 37 11.91 -6.02 9.59
N ASN A 38 12.06 -7.05 10.40
CA ASN A 38 10.94 -7.84 10.89
C ASN A 38 10.21 -7.06 11.99
N VAL A 39 8.89 -7.03 11.94
CA VAL A 39 8.04 -6.38 12.94
C VAL A 39 6.94 -7.33 13.38
N LYS A 40 6.28 -7.00 14.49
CA LYS A 40 5.01 -7.61 14.87
C LYS A 40 3.88 -6.71 14.40
N PHE A 41 2.85 -7.30 13.79
CA PHE A 41 1.69 -6.57 13.30
C PHE A 41 0.43 -7.08 13.99
N LEU A 42 -0.46 -6.15 14.38
CA LEU A 42 -1.72 -6.47 15.04
C LEU A 42 -2.81 -6.58 13.96
N MET A 43 -3.38 -7.77 13.79
CA MET A 43 -4.49 -8.02 12.87
C MET A 43 -5.77 -8.32 13.66
N GLN A 44 -6.92 -8.06 13.05
CA GLN A 44 -8.18 -8.62 13.50
C GLN A 44 -8.49 -9.84 12.65
N GLU A 45 -8.62 -10.99 13.28
CA GLU A 45 -9.09 -12.21 12.65
C GLU A 45 -10.58 -12.36 12.96
N GLU A 46 -11.37 -12.63 11.91
CA GLU A 46 -12.80 -12.90 12.03
C GLU A 46 -13.01 -14.41 12.05
N GLU A 47 -13.48 -14.95 13.17
CA GLU A 47 -13.93 -16.34 13.24
C GLU A 47 -15.45 -16.36 13.30
N THR A 48 -16.06 -17.27 12.54
CA THR A 48 -17.50 -17.54 12.62
C THR A 48 -17.69 -18.85 13.33
N ASP A 49 -18.40 -18.84 14.46
CA ASP A 49 -18.69 -20.05 15.21
C ASP A 49 -19.79 -20.90 14.56
N SER A 50 -20.08 -22.06 15.16
CA SER A 50 -21.10 -22.98 14.67
C SER A 50 -22.53 -22.42 14.73
N ASP A 51 -22.76 -21.38 15.53
CA ASP A 51 -24.06 -20.72 15.68
C ASP A 51 -24.19 -19.49 14.74
N GLY A 52 -23.13 -19.19 13.98
CA GLY A 52 -23.07 -18.09 13.02
C GLY A 52 -22.72 -16.74 13.64
N GLU A 53 -22.30 -16.71 14.91
CA GLU A 53 -21.79 -15.48 15.51
C GLU A 53 -20.36 -15.21 15.04
N ILE A 54 -20.09 -13.94 14.71
CA ILE A 54 -18.77 -13.48 14.26
C ILE A 54 -18.04 -12.89 15.47
N SER A 55 -16.94 -13.51 15.87
CA SER A 55 -16.00 -12.94 16.84
C SER A 55 -14.86 -12.24 16.10
N LYS A 56 -14.35 -11.15 16.69
CA LYS A 56 -13.16 -10.45 16.20
C LYS A 56 -12.10 -10.46 17.29
N GLU A 57 -11.10 -11.31 17.12
CA GLU A 57 -9.97 -11.36 18.05
C GLU A 57 -8.77 -10.63 17.46
N ALA A 58 -8.07 -9.88 18.33
CA ALA A 58 -6.85 -9.19 17.95
C ALA A 58 -5.67 -10.15 18.11
N ILE A 59 -5.07 -10.55 17.00
CA ILE A 59 -3.92 -11.44 16.96
C ILE A 59 -2.64 -10.70 16.56
N THR A 60 -1.50 -11.14 17.10
CA THR A 60 -0.19 -10.58 16.75
C THR A 60 0.57 -11.55 15.86
N VAL A 61 0.93 -11.11 14.65
CA VAL A 61 1.60 -11.91 13.63
C VAL A 61 2.98 -11.37 13.29
N ASP A 62 3.84 -12.22 12.73
CA ASP A 62 5.12 -11.80 12.15
C ASP A 62 4.90 -11.11 10.82
N ALA A 63 5.55 -9.96 10.64
CA ALA A 63 5.49 -9.17 9.43
C ALA A 63 6.86 -8.63 9.03
N PHE A 64 6.97 -8.24 7.76
CA PHE A 64 8.17 -7.66 7.16
C PHE A 64 7.87 -6.24 6.73
N GLN A 65 8.68 -5.29 7.18
CA GLN A 65 8.66 -3.95 6.60
C GLN A 65 9.63 -3.87 5.42
N VAL A 66 9.14 -3.27 4.34
CA VAL A 66 9.90 -3.05 3.12
C VAL A 66 9.73 -1.59 2.73
N GLU A 67 10.85 -0.90 2.59
CA GLU A 67 10.89 0.41 1.96
C GLU A 67 10.88 0.23 0.44
N ILE A 68 9.95 0.87 -0.23
CA ILE A 68 9.88 0.96 -1.69
C ILE A 68 10.16 2.41 -2.06
N THR A 69 11.12 2.63 -2.94
CA THR A 69 11.44 3.95 -3.49
C THR A 69 11.30 3.92 -4.99
N TRP A 70 10.76 4.97 -5.60
CA TRP A 70 10.58 5.07 -7.04
C TRP A 70 10.96 6.44 -7.58
N THR A 71 11.19 6.46 -8.89
CA THR A 71 11.40 7.68 -9.68
C THR A 71 10.33 7.78 -10.73
N TYR A 72 9.85 8.99 -10.98
CA TYR A 72 8.95 9.28 -12.08
C TYR A 72 9.73 9.58 -13.35
N LYS A 73 9.15 9.27 -14.51
CA LYS A 73 9.60 9.86 -15.77
C LYS A 73 9.29 11.35 -15.77
N ASP A 74 10.17 12.14 -16.37
CA ASP A 74 9.93 13.57 -16.54
C ASP A 74 8.69 13.79 -17.42
N ALA A 75 7.76 14.59 -16.92
CA ALA A 75 6.54 14.98 -17.62
C ALA A 75 6.48 16.50 -17.75
N THR A 76 6.07 17.00 -18.91
CA THR A 76 5.95 18.44 -19.17
C THR A 76 4.67 19.03 -18.57
N ALA A 77 3.62 18.23 -18.43
CA ALA A 77 2.33 18.64 -17.88
C ALA A 77 2.24 18.51 -16.35
N VAL A 78 3.10 17.70 -15.73
CA VAL A 78 3.03 17.38 -14.29
C VAL A 78 4.40 17.54 -13.64
N LYS A 79 4.47 18.38 -12.60
CA LYS A 79 5.69 18.58 -11.82
C LYS A 79 5.89 17.40 -10.86
N THR A 80 6.62 16.38 -11.32
CA THR A 80 6.88 15.12 -10.58
C THR A 80 7.57 15.31 -9.22
N ALA A 81 8.18 16.48 -8.98
CA ALA A 81 8.76 16.84 -7.69
C ALA A 81 7.73 16.94 -6.56
N ASP A 82 6.47 17.19 -6.89
CA ASP A 82 5.41 17.43 -5.89
C ASP A 82 4.73 16.13 -5.43
N PHE A 83 5.16 14.98 -5.96
CA PHE A 83 4.58 13.68 -5.67
C PHE A 83 5.51 12.81 -4.82
N GLN A 84 4.89 11.92 -4.05
CA GLN A 84 5.57 10.94 -3.21
C GLN A 84 6.48 10.02 -4.04
N LYS A 85 7.65 9.70 -3.51
CA LYS A 85 8.66 8.87 -4.19
C LYS A 85 9.09 7.67 -3.38
N SER A 86 8.49 7.46 -2.22
CA SER A 86 8.76 6.31 -1.38
C SER A 86 7.58 5.97 -0.48
N SER A 87 7.50 4.72 -0.08
CA SER A 87 6.54 4.23 0.91
C SER A 87 7.18 3.11 1.71
N THR A 88 6.78 2.97 2.97
CA THR A 88 7.06 1.75 3.73
C THR A 88 5.80 0.90 3.74
N ILE A 89 5.92 -0.33 3.27
CA ILE A 89 4.84 -1.32 3.32
C ILE A 89 5.13 -2.36 4.40
N THR A 90 4.07 -2.79 5.08
CA THR A 90 4.10 -3.94 6.00
C THR A 90 3.47 -5.13 5.29
N ILE A 91 4.22 -6.23 5.22
CA ILE A 91 3.83 -7.46 4.53
C ILE A 91 3.71 -8.58 5.56
N VAL A 92 2.61 -9.31 5.53
CA VAL A 92 2.38 -10.51 6.34
C VAL A 92 2.39 -11.72 5.43
N LYS A 93 2.85 -12.86 5.95
CA LYS A 93 2.74 -14.15 5.30
C LYS A 93 1.65 -14.96 6.00
N ASP A 94 0.64 -15.39 5.27
CA ASP A 94 -0.41 -16.25 5.83
C ASP A 94 0.09 -17.71 6.01
N THR A 95 -0.79 -18.56 6.56
CA THR A 95 -0.51 -19.97 6.83
C THR A 95 -0.30 -20.80 5.56
N ASP A 96 -0.91 -20.39 4.44
CA ASP A 96 -0.73 -21.00 3.11
C ASP A 96 0.54 -20.50 2.40
N GLY A 97 1.20 -19.51 2.99
CA GLY A 97 2.46 -18.95 2.55
C GLY A 97 2.36 -17.83 1.51
N LEU A 98 1.16 -17.28 1.31
CA LEU A 98 0.91 -16.12 0.48
C LEU A 98 1.30 -14.84 1.23
N TYR A 99 1.83 -13.87 0.48
CA TYR A 99 2.26 -12.59 1.02
C TYR A 99 1.23 -11.52 0.70
N SER A 100 0.78 -10.80 1.73
CA SER A 100 -0.22 -9.74 1.62
C SER A 100 0.29 -8.44 2.23
N ILE A 101 0.02 -7.32 1.55
CA ILE A 101 0.30 -5.97 2.08
C ILE A 101 -0.85 -5.60 3.01
N VAL A 102 -0.54 -5.37 4.29
CA VAL A 102 -1.55 -5.05 5.33
C VAL A 102 -1.54 -3.60 5.74
N GLU A 103 -0.45 -2.89 5.45
CA GLU A 103 -0.30 -1.46 5.74
C GLU A 103 0.62 -0.81 4.71
N VAL A 104 0.26 0.40 4.30
CA VAL A 104 1.07 1.26 3.45
C VAL A 104 1.19 2.59 4.19
N THR A 105 2.41 2.99 4.51
CA THR A 105 2.69 4.28 5.13
C THR A 105 3.39 5.17 4.12
N ASP A 106 2.99 6.43 4.08
CA ASP A 106 3.67 7.40 3.26
C ASP A 106 5.10 7.53 3.77
N GLY A 107 6.09 7.47 2.89
CA GLY A 107 7.53 7.41 3.22
C GLY A 107 8.09 8.63 3.97
N GLN A 108 7.23 9.47 4.54
CA GLN A 108 7.57 10.34 5.64
C GLN A 108 7.79 9.45 6.88
N PRO A 109 8.98 9.46 7.50
CA PRO A 109 9.18 8.75 8.76
C PRO A 109 8.12 9.24 9.76
N THR A 110 7.25 8.34 10.20
CA THR A 110 6.42 8.60 11.37
C THR A 110 7.39 8.71 12.54
N ASP A 111 7.63 9.92 13.03
CA ASP A 111 8.27 10.13 14.32
C ASP A 111 7.44 9.42 15.40
N THR A 112 7.80 8.18 15.71
CA THR A 112 7.24 7.44 16.86
C THR A 112 7.82 7.90 18.19
N ASN A 113 8.39 9.11 18.25
CA ASN A 113 8.76 9.78 19.50
C ASN A 113 7.66 10.77 19.90
N ASN A 114 6.46 10.26 20.16
CA ASN A 114 5.54 10.88 21.10
C ASN A 114 4.49 9.86 21.52
N GLN A 115 4.86 9.00 22.47
CA GLN A 115 3.93 8.45 23.44
C GLN A 115 4.70 8.01 24.70
N ALA A 116 4.31 8.65 25.81
CA ALA A 116 4.78 8.56 27.21
C ALA A 116 6.03 9.39 27.57
#